data_AF-A0AAX3LS04-F1
#
_entry.id   AF-A0AAX3LS04-F1
#
_cell.length_a   1.000
_cell.length_b   1.000
_cell.length_c   1.000
_cell.angle_alpha   90.00
_cell.angle_beta   90.00
_cell.angle_gamma   90.00
#
_symmetry.space_group_name_H-M   'P 1'
#
loop_
_entity.id
_entity.type
_entity.pdbx_description
1 polymer ?
#
loop_
_entity_poly.entity_id
_entity_poly.type
_entity_poly.pdbx_seq_one_letter_code
_entity_poly.pdbx_strand_id
1 'polypeptide(L)'
;MKPKRGDGLAVLSRLKRFEMENVALEMAEVNRALTQIENERHSLMEQLNDRGDPDAVESTRVVSAFIRNVSETIHRKEAEAERLRADSAGIHDRLNGLFAEAKRIDLIRNRRAEARRHALQEAETAAQAEGFLSIWLDDQR
;
A
#
# COMPACT_ATOMS: atom_id res chain seq x y z
N MET A 1 19.41 35.96 7.77
CA MET A 1 19.29 34.53 7.44
C MET A 1 18.11 34.34 6.51
N LYS A 2 18.30 33.86 5.27
CA LYS A 2 17.18 33.54 4.37
C LYS A 2 16.33 32.42 5.00
N PRO A 3 15.00 32.45 4.90
CA PRO A 3 14.15 31.41 5.44
C PRO A 3 14.61 30.07 4.84
N LYS A 4 14.94 29.11 5.71
CA LYS A 4 15.32 27.76 5.30
C LYS A 4 14.25 27.27 4.33
N ARG A 5 14.63 27.01 3.08
CA ARG A 5 13.82 26.27 2.11
C ARG A 5 13.15 25.14 2.89
N GLY A 6 11.82 25.14 2.97
CA GLY A 6 11.06 24.18 3.78
C GLY A 6 11.61 22.78 3.57
N ASP A 7 11.75 22.01 4.65
CA ASP A 7 12.43 20.71 4.67
C ASP A 7 11.97 19.84 3.49
N GLY A 8 12.74 19.84 2.39
CA GLY A 8 12.31 19.23 1.13
C GLY A 8 12.07 17.74 1.28
N LEU A 9 12.74 17.09 2.24
CA LEU A 9 12.47 15.71 2.60
C LEU A 9 11.09 15.54 3.23
N ALA A 10 10.64 16.47 4.07
CA ALA A 10 9.31 16.41 4.66
C ALA A 10 8.22 16.57 3.60
N VAL A 11 8.43 17.41 2.58
CA VAL A 11 7.52 17.53 1.43
C VAL A 11 7.50 16.23 0.63
N LEU A 12 8.67 15.66 0.33
CA LEU A 12 8.77 14.38 -0.39
C LEU A 12 8.11 13.23 0.39
N SER A 13 8.30 13.13 1.71
CA SER A 13 7.62 12.13 2.54
C SER A 13 6.10 12.24 2.45
N ARG A 14 5.55 13.47 2.48
CA ARG A 14 4.10 13.69 2.36
C ARG A 14 3.59 13.30 0.97
N LEU A 15 4.31 13.69 -0.07
CA LEU A 15 3.97 13.31 -1.44
C LEU A 15 3.95 11.80 -1.61
N LYS A 16 5.00 11.10 -1.15
CA LYS A 16 5.06 9.63 -1.22
C LYS A 16 3.96 8.94 -0.42
N ARG A 17 3.59 9.49 0.73
CA ARG A 17 2.43 9.00 1.50
C ARG A 17 1.13 9.14 0.71
N PHE A 18 0.91 10.28 0.08
CA PHE A 18 -0.28 10.51 -0.75
C PHE A 18 -0.32 9.57 -1.96
N GLU A 19 0.81 9.38 -2.65
CA GLU A 19 0.92 8.42 -3.77
C GLU A 19 0.60 6.98 -3.31
N MET A 20 1.12 6.55 -2.17
CA MET A 20 0.81 5.23 -1.60
C MET A 20 -0.67 5.07 -1.26
N GLU A 21 -1.30 6.11 -0.69
CA GLU A 21 -2.72 6.09 -0.34
C GLU A 21 -3.61 5.96 -1.58
N ASN A 22 -3.30 6.67 -2.66
CA ASN A 22 -4.04 6.54 -3.92
C ASN A 22 -3.92 5.14 -4.52
N VAL A 23 -2.72 4.56 -4.57
CA VAL A 23 -2.51 3.20 -5.09
C VAL A 23 -3.20 2.16 -4.19
N ALA A 24 -3.23 2.37 -2.88
CA ALA A 24 -3.96 1.51 -1.96
C ALA A 24 -5.48 1.59 -2.17
N LEU A 25 -6.02 2.76 -2.52
CA LEU A 25 -7.43 2.93 -2.88
C LEU A 25 -7.76 2.20 -4.19
N GLU A 26 -6.91 2.32 -5.22
CA GLU A 26 -7.04 1.56 -6.47
C GLU A 26 -7.07 0.05 -6.20
N MET A 27 -6.16 -0.45 -5.35
CA MET A 27 -6.13 -1.86 -4.96
C MET A 27 -7.39 -2.29 -4.18
N ALA A 28 -7.92 -1.42 -3.31
CA ALA A 28 -9.15 -1.69 -2.59
C ALA A 28 -10.37 -1.79 -3.52
N GLU A 29 -10.42 -0.97 -4.57
CA GLU A 29 -11.46 -1.03 -5.59
C GLU A 29 -11.40 -2.34 -6.39
N VAL A 30 -10.22 -2.74 -6.85
CA VAL A 30 -10.03 -4.02 -7.55
C VAL A 30 -10.42 -5.20 -6.67
N ASN A 31 -10.03 -5.20 -5.40
CA ASN A 31 -10.40 -6.26 -4.46
C ASN A 31 -11.93 -6.34 -4.26
N ARG A 32 -12.62 -5.19 -4.18
CA ARG A 32 -14.09 -5.18 -4.10
C ARG A 32 -14.74 -5.78 -5.34
N ALA A 33 -14.24 -5.41 -6.53
CA ALA A 33 -14.74 -5.95 -7.79
C ALA A 33 -14.52 -7.47 -7.87
N LEU A 34 -13.35 -7.96 -7.46
CA LEU A 34 -13.07 -9.41 -7.39
C LEU A 34 -14.00 -10.13 -6.41
N THR A 35 -14.19 -9.58 -5.21
CA THR A 35 -15.13 -10.16 -4.23
C THR A 35 -16.56 -10.20 -4.77
N GLN A 36 -17.00 -9.16 -5.48
CA GLN A 36 -18.32 -9.16 -6.11
C GLN A 36 -18.44 -10.26 -7.16
N ILE A 37 -17.46 -10.41 -8.05
CA ILE A 37 -17.44 -11.46 -9.06
C ILE A 37 -17.44 -12.86 -8.43
N GLU A 38 -16.68 -13.05 -7.34
CA GLU A 38 -16.65 -14.32 -6.61
C GLU A 38 -17.98 -14.65 -5.94
N ASN A 39 -18.66 -13.66 -5.35
CA ASN A 39 -19.99 -13.83 -4.77
C ASN A 39 -21.04 -14.15 -5.84
N GLU A 40 -21.02 -13.44 -6.98
CA GLU A 40 -21.89 -13.72 -8.13
C GLU A 40 -21.67 -15.15 -8.65
N ARG A 41 -20.40 -15.58 -8.78
CA ARG A 41 -20.06 -16.95 -9.17
C ARG A 41 -20.59 -17.97 -8.18
N HIS A 42 -20.41 -17.73 -6.88
CA HIS A 42 -20.87 -18.64 -5.84
C HIS A 42 -22.40 -18.80 -5.85
N SER A 43 -23.14 -17.69 -5.98
CA SER A 43 -24.60 -17.73 -6.10
C SER A 43 -25.07 -18.46 -7.36
N LEU A 44 -24.38 -18.29 -8.49
CA LEU A 44 -24.69 -19.03 -9.72
C LEU A 44 -24.43 -20.54 -9.58
N MET A 45 -23.36 -20.93 -8.87
CA MET A 45 -23.08 -22.33 -8.56
C MET A 45 -24.13 -22.94 -7.61
N GLU A 46 -24.58 -22.18 -6.62
CA GLU A 46 -25.65 -22.61 -5.71
C GLU A 46 -26.97 -22.80 -6.46
N GLN A 47 -27.37 -21.86 -7.32
CA GLN A 47 -28.55 -21.99 -8.18
C GLN A 47 -28.47 -23.19 -9.12
N LEU A 48 -27.27 -23.52 -9.61
CA LEU A 48 -27.05 -24.70 -10.43
C LEU A 48 -27.24 -25.99 -9.63
N ASN A 49 -26.77 -26.03 -8.38
CA ASN A 49 -26.89 -27.16 -7.48
C ASN A 49 -28.35 -27.37 -7.02
N ASP A 50 -29.06 -26.30 -6.68
CA ASP A 50 -30.46 -26.35 -6.22
C ASP A 50 -31.43 -26.82 -7.30
N ARG A 51 -31.17 -26.48 -8.58
CA ARG A 51 -31.95 -26.97 -9.73
C ARG A 51 -31.44 -28.30 -10.29
N GLY A 52 -30.34 -28.83 -9.76
CA GLY A 52 -29.80 -30.13 -10.10
C GLY A 52 -30.57 -31.30 -9.47
N ASP A 53 -31.61 -31.03 -8.67
CA ASP A 53 -32.48 -32.06 -8.08
C ASP A 53 -33.17 -32.87 -9.20
N PRO A 54 -32.86 -34.17 -9.35
CA PRO A 54 -33.40 -35.01 -10.42
C PRO A 54 -34.93 -35.17 -10.37
N ASP A 55 -35.59 -34.85 -9.26
CA ASP A 55 -37.04 -34.97 -9.09
C ASP A 55 -37.83 -33.74 -9.61
N ALA A 56 -37.17 -32.65 -9.98
CA ALA A 56 -37.79 -31.47 -10.58
C ALA A 56 -38.00 -31.66 -12.10
N VAL A 57 -38.97 -32.52 -12.46
CA VAL A 57 -39.34 -32.85 -13.87
C VAL A 57 -40.09 -31.70 -14.56
N GLU A 58 -39.54 -30.49 -14.58
CA GLU A 58 -39.98 -29.42 -15.48
C GLU A 58 -39.04 -29.34 -16.69
N SER A 59 -39.54 -29.80 -17.84
CA SER A 59 -38.97 -29.62 -19.19
C SER A 59 -37.44 -29.68 -19.29
N THR A 60 -36.89 -30.88 -19.45
CA THR A 60 -35.45 -31.20 -19.58
C THR A 60 -34.67 -30.27 -20.53
N ARG A 61 -35.33 -29.70 -21.55
CA ARG A 61 -34.72 -28.72 -22.48
C ARG A 61 -34.54 -27.34 -21.86
N VAL A 62 -35.49 -26.86 -21.06
CA VAL A 62 -35.41 -25.57 -20.36
C VAL A 62 -34.32 -25.63 -19.30
N VAL A 63 -34.25 -26.74 -18.56
CA VAL A 63 -33.17 -27.00 -17.58
C VAL A 63 -31.80 -27.08 -18.26
N SER A 64 -31.68 -27.81 -19.37
CA SER A 64 -30.41 -27.91 -20.10
C SER A 64 -29.94 -26.57 -20.68
N ALA A 65 -30.86 -25.76 -21.21
CA ALA A 65 -30.55 -24.41 -21.70
C ALA A 65 -30.14 -23.46 -20.56
N PHE A 66 -30.79 -23.58 -19.40
CA PHE A 66 -30.44 -22.83 -18.19
C PHE A 66 -29.05 -23.21 -17.68
N ILE A 67 -28.76 -24.51 -17.50
CA ILE A 67 -27.45 -25.01 -17.07
C ILE A 67 -26.35 -24.48 -17.99
N ARG A 68 -26.55 -24.59 -19.31
CA ARG A 68 -25.59 -24.07 -20.29
C ARG A 68 -25.36 -22.57 -20.14
N ASN A 69 -26.44 -21.79 -20.00
CA ASN A 69 -26.35 -20.34 -19.87
C ASN A 69 -25.63 -19.90 -18.58
N VAL A 70 -25.92 -20.56 -17.46
CA VAL A 70 -25.25 -20.32 -16.17
C VAL A 70 -23.77 -20.68 -16.25
N SER A 71 -23.42 -21.84 -16.82
CA SER A 71 -22.02 -22.25 -17.02
C SER A 71 -21.25 -21.28 -17.92
N GLU A 72 -21.85 -20.84 -19.03
CA GLU A 72 -21.24 -19.81 -19.89
C GLU A 72 -21.02 -18.48 -19.14
N THR A 73 -21.95 -18.11 -18.25
CA THR A 73 -21.83 -16.90 -17.43
C THR A 73 -20.73 -17.04 -16.37
N ILE A 74 -20.62 -18.19 -15.71
CA ILE A 74 -19.54 -18.51 -14.77
C ILE A 74 -18.18 -18.39 -15.47
N HIS A 75 -18.01 -18.97 -16.65
CA HIS A 75 -16.74 -18.88 -17.39
C HIS A 75 -16.40 -17.44 -17.82
N ARG A 76 -17.38 -16.62 -18.19
CA ARG A 76 -17.13 -15.19 -18.48
C ARG A 76 -16.66 -14.46 -17.22
N LYS A 77 -17.26 -14.75 -16.07
CA LYS A 77 -16.89 -14.17 -14.77
C LYS A 77 -15.49 -14.61 -14.33
N GLU A 78 -15.11 -15.85 -14.58
CA GLU A 78 -13.74 -16.34 -14.34
C GLU A 78 -12.72 -15.61 -15.22
N ALA A 79 -13.00 -15.44 -16.52
CA ALA A 79 -12.14 -14.70 -17.42
C ALA A 79 -12.02 -13.21 -17.05
N GLU A 80 -13.11 -12.61 -16.56
CA GLU A 80 -13.13 -11.24 -16.04
C GLU A 80 -12.26 -11.11 -14.77
N ALA A 81 -12.40 -12.03 -13.82
CA ALA A 81 -11.57 -12.06 -12.61
C ALA A 81 -10.09 -12.25 -12.94
N GLU A 82 -9.76 -13.10 -13.91
CA GLU A 82 -8.37 -13.35 -14.30
C GLU A 82 -7.73 -12.10 -14.94
N ARG A 83 -8.48 -11.37 -15.77
CA ARG A 83 -8.02 -10.08 -16.31
C ARG A 83 -7.78 -9.06 -15.20
N LEU A 84 -8.72 -8.94 -14.25
CA LEU A 84 -8.57 -8.03 -13.12
C LEU A 84 -7.35 -8.39 -12.25
N ARG A 85 -7.07 -9.69 -12.03
CA ARG A 85 -5.87 -10.14 -11.30
C ARG A 85 -4.58 -9.85 -12.06
N ALA A 86 -4.58 -10.04 -13.38
CA ALA A 86 -3.42 -9.68 -14.22
C ALA A 86 -3.15 -8.17 -14.18
N ASP A 87 -4.21 -7.36 -14.27
CA ASP A 87 -4.13 -5.89 -14.18
C ASP A 87 -3.71 -5.42 -12.78
N SER A 88 -4.10 -6.14 -11.72
CA SER A 88 -3.75 -5.80 -10.33
C SER A 88 -2.30 -6.09 -9.97
N ALA A 89 -1.62 -7.00 -10.67
CA ALA A 89 -0.21 -7.28 -10.45
C ALA A 89 0.67 -6.03 -10.60
N GLY A 90 0.38 -5.19 -11.59
CA GLY A 90 1.07 -3.91 -11.79
C GLY A 90 0.81 -2.90 -10.66
N ILE A 91 -0.36 -2.95 -10.02
CA ILE A 91 -0.70 -2.10 -8.86
C ILE A 91 0.12 -2.54 -7.65
N HIS A 92 0.27 -3.85 -7.41
CA HIS A 92 1.11 -4.39 -6.34
C HIS A 92 2.58 -4.00 -6.50
N ASP A 93 3.13 -4.12 -7.71
CA ASP A 93 4.52 -3.73 -7.99
C ASP A 93 4.74 -2.23 -7.78
N ARG A 94 3.79 -1.40 -8.22
CA ARG A 94 3.82 0.05 -8.00
C ARG A 94 3.79 0.38 -6.51
N LEU A 95 2.93 -0.27 -5.74
CA LEU A 95 2.83 -0.08 -4.28
C LEU A 95 4.15 -0.46 -3.58
N ASN A 96 4.74 -1.60 -3.95
CA ASN A 96 6.03 -2.04 -3.42
C ASN A 96 7.16 -1.05 -3.73
N GLY A 97 7.20 -0.50 -4.95
CA GLY A 97 8.14 0.55 -5.34
C GLY A 97 8.00 1.81 -4.48
N LEU A 98 6.77 2.28 -4.28
CA LEU A 98 6.49 3.45 -3.42
C LEU A 98 6.89 3.21 -1.97
N PHE A 99 6.67 2.01 -1.42
CA PHE A 99 7.14 1.64 -0.08
C PHE A 99 8.66 1.69 0.04
N ALA A 100 9.37 1.18 -0.95
CA ALA A 100 10.84 1.21 -0.96
C ALA A 100 11.37 2.66 -0.99
N GLU A 101 10.76 3.52 -1.80
CA GLU A 101 11.08 4.95 -1.86
C GLU A 101 10.78 5.67 -0.54
N ALA A 102 9.61 5.43 0.06
CA ALA A 102 9.24 6.02 1.35
C ALA A 102 10.25 5.63 2.45
N LYS A 103 10.60 4.34 2.55
CA LYS A 103 11.64 3.87 3.49
C LYS A 103 12.98 4.55 3.27
N ARG A 104 13.36 4.78 2.00
CA ARG A 104 14.62 5.47 1.67
C ARG A 104 14.62 6.91 2.16
N ILE A 105 13.51 7.62 2.00
CA ILE A 105 13.36 9.00 2.47
C ILE A 105 13.46 9.04 4.00
N ASP A 106 12.78 8.13 4.69
CA ASP A 106 12.80 8.06 6.16
C ASP A 106 14.21 7.75 6.70
N LEU A 107 14.93 6.84 6.06
CA LEU A 107 16.32 6.55 6.41
C LEU A 107 17.21 7.79 6.31
N ILE A 108 17.09 8.57 5.22
CA ILE A 108 17.85 9.80 5.03
C ILE A 108 17.48 10.83 6.09
N ARG A 109 16.19 10.95 6.41
CA ARG A 109 15.70 11.87 7.44
C ARG A 109 16.26 11.53 8.82
N ASN A 110 16.29 10.24 9.17
CA ASN A 110 16.83 9.75 10.44
C ASN A 110 18.33 10.02 10.55
N ARG A 111 19.12 9.68 9.51
CA ARG A 111 20.55 9.98 9.47
C ARG A 111 20.85 11.47 9.63
N ARG A 112 20.05 12.35 9.00
CA ARG A 112 20.19 13.81 9.16
C ARG A 112 19.80 14.28 10.57
N ALA A 113 18.84 13.62 11.22
CA ALA A 113 18.48 13.92 12.60
C ALA A 113 19.61 13.50 13.57
N GLU A 114 20.18 12.31 13.37
CA GLU A 114 21.33 11.80 14.13
C GLU A 114 22.55 12.70 13.98
N ALA A 115 22.94 13.05 12.74
CA ALA A 115 24.07 13.94 12.49
C ALA A 115 23.90 15.31 13.17
N ARG A 116 22.68 15.86 13.18
CA ARG A 116 22.38 17.10 13.91
C ARG A 116 22.50 16.94 15.41
N ARG A 117 22.09 15.80 15.98
CA ARG A 117 22.26 15.51 17.41
C ARG A 117 23.72 15.39 17.79
N HIS A 118 24.53 14.68 17.00
CA HIS A 118 25.97 14.58 17.22
C HIS A 118 26.66 15.94 17.16
N ALA A 119 26.37 16.75 16.13
CA ALA A 119 26.94 18.09 16.03
C ALA A 119 26.57 19.00 17.21
N LEU A 120 25.35 18.87 17.76
CA LEU A 120 24.95 19.59 18.97
C LEU A 120 25.70 19.11 20.21
N GLN A 121 25.88 17.80 20.36
CA GLN A 121 26.65 17.23 21.46
C GLN A 121 28.12 17.65 21.41
N GLU A 122 28.74 17.62 20.22
CA GLU A 122 30.13 18.08 20.03
C GLU A 122 30.29 19.58 20.33
N ALA A 123 29.31 20.40 19.94
CA ALA A 123 29.32 21.83 20.27
C ALA A 123 29.16 22.07 21.78
N GLU A 124 28.30 21.29 22.45
CA GLU A 124 28.10 21.37 23.89
C GLU A 124 29.34 20.93 24.67
N THR A 125 29.99 19.83 24.27
CA THR A 125 31.23 19.37 24.91
C THR A 125 32.38 20.34 24.67
N ALA A 126 32.49 20.94 23.48
CA ALA A 126 33.48 21.98 23.20
C ALA A 126 33.26 23.22 24.09
N ALA A 127 32.02 23.69 24.22
CA ALA A 127 31.68 24.82 25.08
C ALA A 127 31.98 24.53 26.56
N GLN A 128 31.70 23.31 27.03
CA GLN A 128 32.06 22.89 28.40
C GLN A 128 33.58 22.90 28.59
N ALA A 129 34.36 22.37 27.64
CA ALA A 129 35.81 22.35 27.71
C ALA A 129 36.41 23.77 27.73
N GLU A 130 35.90 24.70 26.91
CA GLU A 130 36.28 26.12 26.93
C GLU A 130 35.98 26.77 28.28
N GLY A 131 34.81 26.47 28.88
CA GLY A 131 34.45 26.92 30.22
C GLY A 131 35.43 26.42 31.29
N PHE A 132 35.78 25.14 31.28
CA PHE A 132 36.75 24.56 32.21
C PHE A 132 38.15 25.20 32.05
N LEU A 133 38.61 25.40 30.82
CA LEU A 133 39.90 26.04 30.56
C LEU A 133 39.94 27.49 31.07
N SER A 134 38.84 28.24 30.91
CA SER A 134 38.75 29.61 31.39
C SER A 134 38.87 29.68 32.91
N ILE A 135 38.15 28.81 33.63
CA ILE A 135 38.23 28.71 35.11
C ILE A 135 39.65 28.36 35.56
N TRP A 136 40.28 27.38 34.92
CA TRP A 136 41.63 26.95 35.27
C TRP A 136 42.67 28.07 35.06
N LEU A 137 42.56 28.83 33.96
CA LEU A 137 43.46 29.97 33.70
C LEU A 137 43.30 31.11 34.70
N ASP A 138 42.07 31.36 35.18
CA ASP A 138 41.82 32.37 36.21
C ASP A 138 42.37 31.96 37.58
N ASP A 139 42.34 30.67 37.92
CA ASP A 139 42.90 30.14 39.19
C ASP A 139 44.45 30.15 39.24
N GLN A 140 45.11 30.32 38.09
CA GLN A 140 46.58 30.41 37.98
C GLN A 140 47.11 31.86 38.04
N ARG A 141 46.24 32.86 38.25
CA ARG A 141 46.61 34.28 38.39
C ARG A 141 46.56 34.75 39.84
#